data_AF-A0A1F4XIS1-F1
#
_entry.id   AF-A0A1F4XIS1-F1
#
_cell.length_a   1.000
_cell.length_b   1.000
_cell.length_c   1.000
_cell.angle_alpha   90.00
_cell.angle_beta   90.00
_cell.angle_gamma   90.00
#
_symmetry.space_group_name_H-M   'P 1'
#
loop_
_entity.id
_entity.type
_entity.pdbx_description
1 polymer ?
#
loop_
_entity_poly.entity_id
_entity_poly.type
_entity_poly.pdbx_seq_one_letter_code
_entity_poly.pdbx_strand_id
1 'polypeptide(L)'
;MQLHAGKSVFSLIGRRFAVSFVAVLAASSVGFTSIYAYHSDEVTAFNFLYPVKQTLEAWVLAVAQTPTEKAQIHLDLAQKRTREVKKIIENNKKIDSATVIAIKSNNEQAVVAAEQITNSDEKRIITEQIISSSEEQVDTLKEVKAEGIKIAAEAKDISLEELSKPEISLGSSEAIVPGPPATGPTVEPATTPETIVASVPELQVVDNVLSETKKLNGSKEIKKEDGNPQTSTGAVVLDSLLESVSLSTNSP
;
A
#
# COMPACT_ATOMS: atom_id res chain seq x y z
N MET A 1 8.69 -67.20 -46.62
CA MET A 1 8.48 -65.77 -46.94
C MET A 1 8.36 -65.01 -45.63
N GLN A 2 9.43 -64.33 -45.19
CA GLN A 2 9.40 -63.45 -44.02
C GLN A 2 9.29 -61.99 -44.50
N LEU A 3 8.15 -61.36 -44.21
CA LEU A 3 7.93 -59.92 -44.36
C LEU A 3 8.56 -59.22 -43.14
N HIS A 4 9.78 -58.72 -43.29
CA HIS A 4 10.41 -57.91 -42.25
C HIS A 4 9.82 -56.50 -42.23
N ALA A 5 9.39 -56.12 -41.02
CA ALA A 5 8.57 -54.97 -40.71
C ALA A 5 9.28 -53.62 -40.98
N GLY A 6 8.64 -52.77 -41.79
CA GLY A 6 8.94 -51.35 -41.93
C GLY A 6 8.51 -50.55 -40.70
N LYS A 7 9.22 -50.72 -39.58
CA LYS A 7 9.08 -49.87 -38.38
C LYS A 7 10.41 -49.13 -38.17
N SER A 8 10.49 -47.85 -38.50
CA SER A 8 11.37 -46.92 -37.74
C SER A 8 11.35 -45.46 -38.18
N VAL A 9 11.01 -45.12 -39.44
CA VAL A 9 11.22 -43.74 -39.91
C VAL A 9 10.12 -42.78 -39.43
N PHE A 10 8.86 -43.23 -39.43
CA PHE A 10 7.73 -42.40 -38.95
C PHE A 10 7.75 -42.12 -37.43
N SER A 11 8.41 -42.97 -36.63
CA SER A 11 8.51 -42.78 -35.17
C SER A 11 9.46 -41.66 -34.78
N LEU A 12 10.56 -41.46 -35.52
CA LEU A 12 11.54 -40.42 -35.20
C LEU A 12 11.02 -39.01 -35.49
N ILE A 13 10.24 -38.84 -36.55
CA ILE A 13 9.66 -37.54 -36.93
C ILE A 13 8.60 -37.12 -35.90
N GLY A 14 7.69 -38.03 -35.51
CA GLY A 14 6.67 -37.74 -34.49
C GLY A 14 7.25 -37.35 -33.13
N ARG A 15 8.37 -37.93 -32.73
CA ARG A 15 9.03 -37.62 -31.46
C ARG A 15 9.62 -36.20 -31.42
N ARG A 16 10.10 -35.67 -32.55
CA ARG A 16 10.62 -34.29 -32.63
C ARG A 16 9.51 -33.25 -32.57
N PHE A 17 8.40 -33.49 -33.27
CA PHE A 17 7.22 -32.61 -33.19
C PHE A 17 6.59 -32.61 -31.78
N ALA A 18 6.52 -33.76 -31.12
CA ALA A 18 6.03 -33.83 -29.74
C ALA A 18 6.88 -33.01 -28.77
N VAL A 19 8.22 -33.06 -28.88
CA VAL A 19 9.12 -32.27 -28.01
C VAL A 19 8.98 -30.77 -28.27
N SER A 20 8.91 -30.34 -29.53
CA SER A 20 8.67 -28.92 -29.85
C SER A 20 7.30 -28.44 -29.36
N PHE A 21 6.26 -29.26 -29.51
CA PHE A 21 4.92 -28.91 -29.06
C PHE A 21 4.84 -28.79 -27.53
N VAL A 22 5.47 -29.71 -26.80
CA VAL A 22 5.57 -29.63 -25.33
C VAL A 22 6.40 -28.43 -24.89
N ALA A 23 7.48 -28.09 -25.59
CA ALA A 23 8.30 -26.92 -25.28
C ALA A 23 7.52 -25.60 -25.51
N VAL A 24 6.75 -25.50 -26.60
CA VAL A 24 5.89 -24.34 -26.88
C VAL A 24 4.75 -24.25 -25.87
N LEU A 25 4.12 -25.38 -25.51
CA LEU A 25 3.10 -25.41 -24.46
C LEU A 25 3.68 -24.97 -23.11
N ALA A 26 4.84 -25.49 -22.73
CA ALA A 26 5.54 -25.08 -21.51
C ALA A 26 5.86 -23.57 -21.53
N ALA A 27 6.43 -23.06 -22.62
CA ALA A 27 6.71 -21.63 -22.77
C ALA A 27 5.45 -20.76 -22.73
N SER A 28 4.36 -21.19 -23.37
CA SER A 28 3.08 -20.48 -23.36
C SER A 28 2.40 -20.47 -21.98
N SER A 29 2.57 -21.54 -21.21
CA SER A 29 2.02 -21.63 -19.85
C SER A 29 2.67 -20.61 -18.91
N VAL A 30 3.99 -20.40 -19.04
CA VAL A 30 4.72 -19.40 -18.25
C VAL A 30 4.22 -17.98 -18.58
N GLY A 31 3.99 -17.67 -19.85
CA GLY A 31 3.49 -16.35 -20.26
C GLY A 31 2.13 -16.00 -19.64
N PHE A 32 1.19 -16.95 -19.61
CA PHE A 32 -0.13 -16.71 -19.01
C PHE A 32 -0.03 -16.49 -17.50
N THR A 33 0.79 -17.27 -16.79
CA THR A 33 0.98 -17.12 -15.34
C THR A 33 1.61 -15.78 -14.99
N SER A 34 2.56 -15.29 -15.78
CA SER A 34 3.18 -13.96 -15.58
C SER A 34 2.19 -12.81 -15.76
N ILE A 35 1.38 -12.84 -16.81
CA ILE A 35 0.35 -11.82 -17.05
C ILE A 35 -0.68 -11.82 -15.92
N TYR A 36 -1.14 -13.02 -15.51
CA TYR A 36 -2.05 -13.15 -14.38
C TYR A 36 -1.44 -12.62 -13.09
N ALA A 37 -0.19 -12.99 -12.78
CA ALA A 37 0.50 -12.52 -11.58
C ALA A 37 0.62 -11.00 -11.54
N TYR A 38 0.90 -10.36 -12.68
CA TYR A 38 1.07 -8.92 -12.76
C TYR A 38 -0.25 -8.15 -12.62
N HIS A 39 -1.33 -8.60 -13.27
CA HIS A 39 -2.61 -7.88 -13.30
C HIS A 39 -3.60 -8.26 -12.21
N SER A 40 -3.42 -9.40 -11.55
CA SER A 40 -4.38 -9.88 -10.56
C SER A 40 -4.21 -9.18 -9.21
N ASP A 41 -5.31 -8.64 -8.70
CA ASP A 41 -5.42 -8.14 -7.32
C ASP A 41 -5.46 -9.29 -6.29
N GLU A 42 -5.71 -10.53 -6.71
CA GLU A 42 -5.70 -11.72 -5.85
C GLU A 42 -4.27 -12.23 -5.56
N VAL A 43 -3.29 -11.77 -6.35
CA VAL A 43 -1.88 -12.04 -6.10
C VAL A 43 -1.34 -10.99 -5.14
N THR A 44 -1.58 -11.24 -3.85
CA THR A 44 -1.16 -10.42 -2.71
C THR A 44 0.11 -10.97 -2.05
N ALA A 45 0.62 -10.29 -1.02
CA ALA A 45 1.85 -10.66 -0.30
C ALA A 45 1.86 -12.10 0.26
N PHE A 46 0.69 -12.72 0.47
CA PHE A 46 0.57 -14.10 0.96
C PHE A 46 0.48 -15.15 -0.16
N ASN A 47 0.49 -14.73 -1.43
CA ASN A 47 0.38 -15.60 -2.59
C ASN A 47 1.76 -16.07 -3.08
N PHE A 48 1.89 -17.33 -3.49
CA PHE A 48 3.16 -17.88 -4.00
C PHE A 48 3.68 -17.19 -5.27
N LEU A 49 2.79 -16.57 -6.05
CA LEU A 49 3.14 -15.81 -7.27
C LEU A 49 3.58 -14.38 -7.00
N TYR A 50 3.53 -13.91 -5.75
CA TYR A 50 3.86 -12.53 -5.42
C TYR A 50 5.30 -12.11 -5.78
N PRO A 51 6.34 -12.93 -5.58
CA PRO A 51 7.69 -12.59 -6.03
C PRO A 51 7.79 -12.40 -7.55
N VAL A 52 6.99 -13.16 -8.31
CA VAL A 52 6.92 -13.01 -9.78
C VAL A 52 6.29 -11.67 -10.14
N LYS A 53 5.20 -11.29 -9.45
CA LYS A 53 4.56 -9.98 -9.60
C LYS A 53 5.54 -8.83 -9.34
N GLN A 54 6.22 -8.85 -8.19
CA GLN A 54 7.21 -7.82 -7.83
C GLN A 54 8.36 -7.72 -8.84
N THR A 55 8.82 -8.86 -9.36
CA THR A 55 9.86 -8.88 -10.40
C THR A 55 9.36 -8.19 -11.67
N LEU A 56 8.15 -8.52 -12.15
CA LEU A 56 7.58 -7.92 -13.35
C LEU A 56 7.37 -6.41 -13.21
N GLU A 57 6.91 -5.96 -12.04
CA GLU A 57 6.78 -4.53 -11.74
C GLU A 57 8.13 -3.80 -11.75
N ALA A 58 9.17 -4.40 -11.17
CA ALA A 58 10.51 -3.84 -11.22
C ALA A 58 11.04 -3.75 -12.65
N TRP A 59 10.75 -4.74 -13.50
CA TRP A 59 11.07 -4.70 -14.93
C TRP A 59 10.32 -3.58 -15.66
N VAL A 60 9.03 -3.41 -15.41
CA VAL A 60 8.22 -2.33 -16.00
C VAL A 60 8.81 -0.97 -15.62
N LEU A 61 9.17 -0.77 -14.35
CA LEU A 61 9.79 0.46 -13.89
C LEU A 61 11.18 0.69 -14.50
N ALA A 62 11.98 -0.37 -14.65
CA ALA A 62 13.32 -0.29 -15.24
C ALA A 62 13.31 0.10 -16.73
N VAL A 63 12.24 -0.23 -17.45
CA VAL A 63 12.09 0.07 -18.87
C VAL A 63 11.53 1.49 -19.11
N ALA A 64 10.93 2.11 -18.10
CA ALA A 64 10.39 3.46 -18.18
C ALA A 64 11.49 4.51 -18.43
N GLN A 65 11.39 5.24 -19.54
CA GLN A 65 12.43 6.16 -19.99
C GLN A 65 12.14 7.60 -19.59
N THR A 66 10.87 7.98 -19.56
CA THR A 66 10.47 9.37 -19.30
C THR A 66 10.05 9.59 -17.84
N PRO A 67 10.21 10.82 -17.30
CA PRO A 67 9.68 11.17 -15.99
C PRO A 67 8.17 10.95 -15.86
N THR A 68 7.40 11.24 -16.94
CA THR A 68 5.97 10.99 -16.99
C THR A 68 5.65 9.51 -16.83
N GLU A 69 6.29 8.63 -17.61
CA GLU A 69 6.08 7.18 -17.52
C GLU A 69 6.40 6.67 -16.12
N LYS A 70 7.51 7.12 -15.53
CA LYS A 70 7.88 6.73 -14.15
C LYS A 70 6.84 7.19 -13.13
N ALA A 71 6.37 8.43 -13.24
CA ALA A 71 5.34 8.95 -12.35
C ALA A 71 4.03 8.14 -12.45
N GLN A 72 3.60 7.83 -13.68
CA GLN A 72 2.41 7.00 -13.93
C GLN A 72 2.57 5.57 -13.41
N ILE A 73 3.73 4.95 -13.63
CA ILE A 73 4.01 3.58 -13.15
C ILE A 73 3.99 3.56 -11.62
N HIS A 74 4.67 4.50 -10.95
CA HIS A 74 4.62 4.58 -9.49
C HIS A 74 3.20 4.82 -8.97
N LEU A 75 2.42 5.68 -9.63
CA LEU A 75 1.02 5.91 -9.27
C LEU A 75 0.17 4.63 -9.41
N ASP A 76 0.32 3.89 -10.51
CA ASP A 76 -0.36 2.60 -10.72
C ASP A 76 0.05 1.57 -9.66
N LEU A 77 1.34 1.52 -9.31
CA LEU A 77 1.84 0.65 -8.24
C LEU A 77 1.22 1.03 -6.89
N ALA A 78 1.12 2.32 -6.55
CA ALA A 78 0.45 2.75 -5.32
C ALA A 78 -1.01 2.29 -5.29
N GLN A 79 -1.75 2.50 -6.38
CA GLN A 79 -3.14 2.06 -6.52
C GLN A 79 -3.29 0.53 -6.41
N LYS A 80 -2.40 -0.25 -7.02
CA LYS A 80 -2.36 -1.71 -6.89
C LYS A 80 -2.17 -2.13 -5.43
N ARG A 81 -1.21 -1.53 -4.72
CA ARG A 81 -0.97 -1.83 -3.30
C ARG A 81 -2.20 -1.51 -2.45
N THR A 82 -2.92 -0.43 -2.75
CA THR A 82 -4.19 -0.09 -2.07
C THR A 82 -5.26 -1.17 -2.27
N ARG A 83 -5.44 -1.65 -3.50
CA ARG A 83 -6.38 -2.77 -3.78
C ARG A 83 -5.95 -4.05 -3.08
N GLU A 84 -4.66 -4.34 -3.04
CA GLU A 84 -4.13 -5.51 -2.35
C GLU A 84 -4.35 -5.46 -0.84
N VAL A 85 -4.12 -4.32 -0.19
CA VAL A 85 -4.38 -4.18 1.26
C VAL A 85 -5.84 -4.53 1.57
N LYS A 86 -6.78 -4.04 0.76
CA LYS A 86 -8.20 -4.37 0.91
C LYS A 86 -8.44 -5.88 0.78
N LYS A 87 -7.87 -6.50 -0.25
CA LYS A 87 -7.96 -7.95 -0.48
C LYS A 87 -7.34 -8.79 0.64
N ILE A 88 -6.21 -8.37 1.19
CA ILE A 88 -5.55 -9.05 2.30
C ILE A 88 -6.45 -9.03 3.54
N ILE A 89 -7.11 -7.91 3.84
CA ILE A 89 -8.02 -7.83 4.99
C ILE A 89 -9.25 -8.71 4.76
N GLU A 90 -9.85 -8.66 3.57
CA GLU A 90 -11.00 -9.48 3.20
C GLU A 90 -10.71 -10.98 3.30
N ASN A 91 -9.57 -11.43 2.75
CA ASN A 91 -9.25 -12.85 2.61
C ASN A 91 -8.52 -13.44 3.83
N ASN A 92 -7.62 -12.67 4.44
CA ASN A 92 -6.70 -13.17 5.47
C ASN A 92 -7.00 -12.60 6.86
N LYS A 93 -7.86 -11.58 6.99
CA LYS A 93 -8.13 -10.86 8.23
C LYS A 93 -6.83 -10.41 8.94
N LYS A 94 -5.88 -9.89 8.15
CA LYS A 94 -4.58 -9.40 8.64
C LYS A 94 -4.23 -8.09 7.96
N ILE A 95 -3.38 -7.30 8.60
CA ILE A 95 -2.77 -6.12 7.98
C ILE A 95 -1.35 -6.48 7.57
N ASP A 96 -1.03 -6.35 6.29
CA ASP A 96 0.36 -6.43 5.84
C ASP A 96 0.99 -5.04 5.82
N SER A 97 1.77 -4.73 6.86
CA SER A 97 2.45 -3.44 6.98
C SER A 97 3.37 -3.13 5.81
N ALA A 98 4.00 -4.14 5.19
CA ALA A 98 4.88 -3.92 4.05
C ALA A 98 4.12 -3.37 2.84
N THR A 99 2.95 -3.94 2.52
CA THR A 99 2.08 -3.42 1.44
C THR A 99 1.55 -2.03 1.77
N VAL A 100 1.19 -1.74 3.03
CA VAL A 100 0.77 -0.38 3.45
C VAL A 100 1.89 0.64 3.26
N ILE A 101 3.12 0.33 3.67
CA ILE A 101 4.29 1.20 3.47
C ILE A 101 4.58 1.40 1.97
N ALA A 102 4.37 0.37 1.15
CA ALA A 102 4.57 0.45 -0.30
C ALA A 102 3.61 1.42 -0.98
N ILE A 103 2.40 1.67 -0.45
CA ILE A 103 1.49 2.72 -0.97
C ILE A 103 2.17 4.08 -0.85
N LYS A 104 2.64 4.43 0.36
CA LYS A 104 3.34 5.68 0.63
C LYS A 104 4.56 5.86 -0.27
N SER A 105 5.45 4.86 -0.26
CA SER A 105 6.71 4.94 -1.00
C SER A 105 6.50 5.14 -2.50
N ASN A 106 5.48 4.50 -3.09
CA ASN A 106 5.15 4.69 -4.49
C ASN A 106 4.55 6.07 -4.77
N ASN A 107 3.68 6.61 -3.90
CA ASN A 107 3.20 7.99 -4.06
C ASN A 107 4.35 9.00 -4.02
N GLU A 108 5.27 8.87 -3.07
CA GLU A 108 6.43 9.75 -2.96
C GLU A 108 7.28 9.69 -4.24
N GLN A 109 7.56 8.49 -4.75
CA GLN A 109 8.29 8.31 -6.00
C GLN A 109 7.53 8.87 -7.21
N ALA A 110 6.20 8.78 -7.22
CA ALA A 110 5.37 9.38 -8.26
C ALA A 110 5.49 10.91 -8.26
N VAL A 111 5.47 11.55 -7.08
CA VAL A 111 5.68 13.00 -6.93
C VAL A 111 7.07 13.40 -7.41
N VAL A 112 8.12 12.72 -6.94
CA VAL A 112 9.51 13.01 -7.33
C VAL A 112 9.71 12.88 -8.84
N ALA A 113 9.10 11.87 -9.48
CA ALA A 113 9.14 11.72 -10.93
C ALA A 113 8.33 12.81 -11.66
N ALA A 114 7.16 13.19 -11.14
CA ALA A 114 6.34 14.25 -11.70
C ALA A 114 7.04 15.62 -11.64
N GLU A 115 7.85 15.87 -10.62
CA GLU A 115 8.63 17.10 -10.49
C GLU A 115 9.63 17.30 -11.63
N GLN A 116 10.19 16.21 -12.14
CA GLN A 116 11.16 16.18 -13.24
C GLN A 116 10.51 16.38 -14.62
N ILE A 117 9.17 16.40 -14.72
CA ILE A 117 8.45 16.66 -15.97
C ILE A 117 8.65 18.12 -16.38
N THR A 118 9.20 18.34 -17.58
CA THR A 118 9.47 19.69 -18.11
C THR A 118 8.23 20.35 -18.70
N ASN A 119 7.31 19.57 -19.27
CA ASN A 119 6.07 20.09 -19.83
C ASN A 119 5.08 20.46 -18.71
N SER A 120 4.71 21.75 -18.63
CA SER A 120 3.86 22.26 -17.55
C SER A 120 2.44 21.69 -17.55
N ASP A 121 1.85 21.42 -18.73
CA ASP A 121 0.50 20.88 -18.82
C ASP A 121 0.47 19.42 -18.39
N GLU A 122 1.44 18.64 -18.86
CA GLU A 122 1.61 17.24 -18.51
C GLU A 122 1.91 17.07 -17.02
N LYS A 123 2.82 17.90 -16.48
CA LYS A 123 3.11 17.95 -15.04
C LYS A 123 1.84 18.20 -14.22
N ARG A 124 1.04 19.20 -14.62
CA ARG A 124 -0.22 19.50 -13.94
C ARG A 124 -1.18 18.31 -13.95
N ILE A 125 -1.37 17.66 -15.10
CA ILE A 125 -2.26 16.50 -15.23
C ILE A 125 -1.79 15.36 -14.30
N ILE A 126 -0.51 15.03 -14.30
CA ILE A 126 0.04 13.98 -13.44
C ILE A 126 -0.09 14.35 -11.95
N THR A 127 0.20 15.59 -11.57
CA THR A 127 0.01 16.05 -10.19
C THR A 127 -1.45 15.94 -9.74
N GLU A 128 -2.40 16.30 -10.60
CA GLU A 128 -3.84 16.15 -10.30
C GLU A 128 -4.23 14.67 -10.11
N GLN A 129 -3.70 13.76 -10.93
CA GLN A 129 -3.92 12.32 -10.79
C GLN A 129 -3.33 11.77 -9.48
N ILE A 130 -2.12 12.19 -9.11
CA ILE A 130 -1.49 11.80 -7.85
C ILE A 130 -2.34 12.25 -6.65
N ILE A 131 -2.83 13.49 -6.67
CA ILE A 131 -3.69 14.02 -5.61
C ILE A 131 -4.99 13.23 -5.50
N SER A 132 -5.70 13.05 -6.62
CA SER A 132 -6.97 12.31 -6.66
C SER A 132 -6.80 10.86 -6.18
N SER A 133 -5.72 10.20 -6.58
CA SER A 133 -5.42 8.85 -6.10
C SER A 133 -5.09 8.84 -4.61
N SER A 134 -4.33 9.83 -4.12
CA SER A 134 -3.96 9.90 -2.69
C SER A 134 -5.19 10.06 -1.79
N GLU A 135 -6.22 10.77 -2.24
CA GLU A 135 -7.51 10.89 -1.54
C GLU A 135 -8.21 9.54 -1.38
N GLU A 136 -8.36 8.79 -2.48
CA GLU A 136 -8.97 7.45 -2.46
C GLU A 136 -8.20 6.49 -1.55
N GLN A 137 -6.86 6.59 -1.56
CA GLN A 137 -6.01 5.76 -0.73
C GLN A 137 -6.13 6.11 0.75
N VAL A 138 -6.26 7.39 1.11
CA VAL A 138 -6.53 7.83 2.48
C VAL A 138 -7.83 7.24 2.99
N ASP A 139 -8.88 7.25 2.18
CA ASP A 139 -10.17 6.67 2.58
C ASP A 139 -10.09 5.15 2.73
N THR A 140 -9.43 4.47 1.81
CA THR A 140 -9.16 3.03 1.93
C THR A 140 -8.35 2.71 3.20
N LEU A 141 -7.32 3.49 3.52
CA LEU A 141 -6.50 3.27 4.72
C LEU A 141 -7.29 3.50 6.02
N LYS A 142 -8.27 4.42 6.03
CA LYS A 142 -9.20 4.57 7.17
C LYS A 142 -10.07 3.33 7.34
N GLU A 143 -10.62 2.80 6.24
CA GLU A 143 -11.42 1.56 6.27
C GLU A 143 -10.58 0.38 6.79
N VAL A 144 -9.36 0.25 6.26
CA VAL A 144 -8.37 -0.75 6.68
C VAL A 144 -8.06 -0.65 8.17
N LYS A 145 -7.85 0.58 8.68
CA LYS A 145 -7.61 0.82 10.11
C LYS A 145 -8.81 0.37 10.94
N ALA A 146 -10.03 0.74 10.53
CA ALA A 146 -11.25 0.38 11.25
C ALA A 146 -11.44 -1.14 11.32
N GLU A 147 -11.26 -1.84 10.19
CA GLU A 147 -11.37 -3.30 10.15
C GLU A 147 -10.24 -3.97 10.94
N GLY A 148 -9.03 -3.41 10.91
CA GLY A 148 -7.91 -3.86 11.74
C GLY A 148 -8.17 -3.77 13.24
N ILE A 149 -8.78 -2.68 13.70
CA ILE A 149 -9.20 -2.52 15.11
C ILE A 149 -10.22 -3.60 15.48
N LYS A 150 -11.19 -3.85 14.61
CA LYS A 150 -12.21 -4.89 14.82
C LYS A 150 -11.58 -6.29 14.89
N ILE A 151 -10.66 -6.61 13.99
CA ILE A 151 -9.90 -7.87 14.01
C ILE A 151 -9.11 -8.01 15.32
N ALA A 152 -8.44 -6.95 15.76
CA ALA A 152 -7.67 -6.95 17.01
C ALA A 152 -8.56 -7.11 18.25
N ALA A 153 -9.76 -6.53 18.25
CA ALA A 153 -10.75 -6.68 19.30
C ALA A 153 -11.28 -8.12 19.38
N GLU A 154 -11.66 -8.70 18.24
CA GLU A 154 -12.09 -10.11 18.13
C GLU A 154 -10.99 -11.07 18.62
N ALA A 155 -9.73 -10.81 18.28
CA ALA A 155 -8.61 -11.66 18.69
C ALA A 155 -8.32 -11.61 20.21
N LYS A 156 -8.71 -10.54 20.90
CA LYS A 156 -8.54 -10.35 22.34
C LYS A 156 -9.81 -10.70 23.15
N ASP A 157 -10.86 -11.21 22.51
CA ASP A 157 -12.18 -11.46 23.12
C ASP A 157 -12.77 -10.21 23.79
N ILE A 158 -12.45 -9.03 23.26
CA ILE A 158 -12.98 -7.75 23.75
C ILE A 158 -14.26 -7.45 22.98
N SER A 159 -15.38 -7.28 23.68
CA SER A 159 -16.66 -6.98 23.05
C SER A 159 -16.61 -5.62 22.34
N LEU A 160 -17.01 -5.58 21.05
CA LEU A 160 -17.05 -4.35 20.23
C LEU A 160 -17.90 -3.23 20.85
N GLU A 161 -18.83 -3.57 21.75
CA GLU A 161 -19.62 -2.60 22.51
C GLU A 161 -18.81 -1.78 23.52
N GLU A 162 -17.69 -2.31 24.04
CA GLU A 162 -16.81 -1.55 24.93
C GLU A 162 -15.96 -0.52 24.16
N LEU A 163 -15.59 -0.82 22.91
CA LEU A 163 -14.81 0.10 22.06
C LEU A 163 -15.62 1.27 21.52
N SER A 164 -16.95 1.14 21.48
CA SER A 164 -17.86 2.16 20.96
C SER A 164 -18.37 3.12 22.03
N LYS A 165 -18.02 2.91 23.31
CA LYS A 165 -18.34 3.84 24.39
C LYS A 165 -17.23 4.89 24.50
N PRO A 166 -17.47 6.15 24.09
CA PRO A 166 -16.60 7.25 24.48
C PRO A 166 -16.78 7.48 25.98
N GLU A 167 -16.10 6.71 26.83
CA GLU A 167 -15.94 7.08 28.23
C GLU A 167 -14.94 8.24 28.32
N ILE A 168 -15.43 9.42 27.98
CA ILE A 168 -14.95 10.66 28.58
C ILE A 168 -15.49 10.67 30.02
N SER A 169 -15.04 9.72 30.84
CA SER A 169 -15.06 9.90 32.28
C SER A 169 -13.89 10.83 32.58
N LEU A 170 -14.11 12.13 32.35
CA LEU A 170 -13.32 13.20 32.94
C LEU A 170 -13.42 12.99 34.44
N GLY A 171 -12.49 12.21 34.97
CA GLY A 171 -12.27 12.03 36.38
C GLY A 171 -12.23 13.42 37.00
N SER A 172 -13.30 13.73 37.72
CA SER A 172 -13.33 14.83 38.65
C SER A 172 -12.07 14.68 39.50
N SER A 173 -11.15 15.63 39.38
CA SER A 173 -9.97 15.73 40.23
C SER A 173 -10.44 15.93 41.67
N GLU A 174 -10.75 14.81 42.33
CA GLU A 174 -11.05 14.81 43.75
C GLU A 174 -9.72 15.00 44.48
N ALA A 175 -9.63 16.16 45.13
CA ALA A 175 -8.44 16.62 45.82
C ALA A 175 -7.88 15.54 46.74
N ILE A 176 -6.60 15.21 46.53
CA ILE A 176 -5.83 14.28 47.36
C ILE A 176 -5.76 14.85 48.78
N VAL A 177 -6.57 14.30 49.68
CA VAL A 177 -6.36 14.39 51.13
C VAL A 177 -5.41 13.24 51.51
N PRO A 178 -4.26 13.50 52.15
CA PRO A 178 -3.33 12.44 52.55
C PRO A 178 -3.91 11.67 53.75
N GLY A 179 -4.44 10.48 53.49
CA GLY A 179 -4.85 9.50 54.50
C GLY A 179 -4.00 8.22 54.41
N PRO A 180 -3.80 7.51 55.54
CA PRO A 180 -2.86 6.38 55.64
C PRO A 180 -3.29 5.15 54.82
N PRO A 181 -2.33 4.28 54.44
CA PRO A 181 -2.52 3.25 53.42
C PRO A 181 -3.44 2.11 53.92
N ALA A 182 -4.65 2.07 53.39
CA ALA A 182 -5.51 0.89 53.47
C ALA A 182 -5.29 0.04 52.21
N THR A 183 -4.83 -1.19 52.42
CA THR A 183 -4.80 -2.29 51.43
C THR A 183 -6.22 -2.55 50.91
N GLY A 184 -6.52 -2.01 49.74
CA GLY A 184 -7.75 -2.23 48.98
C GLY A 184 -7.48 -2.86 47.61
N PRO A 185 -8.51 -3.45 46.98
CA PRO A 185 -8.37 -4.38 45.88
C PRO A 185 -7.76 -3.72 44.63
N THR A 186 -6.84 -4.44 44.00
CA THR A 186 -6.27 -4.13 42.69
C THR A 186 -7.39 -3.96 41.67
N VAL A 187 -7.70 -2.71 41.31
CA VAL A 187 -8.57 -2.39 40.19
C VAL A 187 -7.78 -2.67 38.92
N GLU A 188 -8.25 -3.65 38.15
CA GLU A 188 -7.70 -4.00 36.85
C GLU A 188 -7.92 -2.81 35.90
N PRO A 189 -6.87 -2.28 35.24
CA PRO A 189 -6.99 -1.08 34.41
C PRO A 189 -7.87 -1.36 33.19
N ALA A 190 -8.94 -0.59 33.02
CA ALA A 190 -9.80 -0.65 31.85
C ALA A 190 -9.00 -0.31 30.58
N THR A 191 -8.99 -1.23 29.61
CA THR A 191 -8.20 -1.12 28.38
C THR A 191 -8.88 -0.18 27.39
N THR A 192 -8.39 1.05 27.24
CA THR A 192 -8.93 2.01 26.26
C THR A 192 -8.55 1.66 24.81
N PRO A 193 -9.34 2.08 23.79
CA PRO A 193 -9.03 1.85 22.37
C PRO A 193 -7.64 2.35 21.95
N GLU A 194 -7.19 3.48 22.51
CA GLU A 194 -5.83 4.01 22.29
C GLU A 194 -4.74 3.03 22.78
N THR A 195 -4.99 2.33 23.88
CA THR A 195 -4.08 1.28 24.40
C THR A 195 -4.04 0.05 23.48
N ILE A 196 -5.15 -0.27 22.80
CA ILE A 196 -5.19 -1.35 21.81
C ILE A 196 -4.40 -0.96 20.55
N VAL A 197 -4.56 0.26 20.04
CA VAL A 197 -3.78 0.74 18.88
C VAL A 197 -2.28 0.84 19.22
N ALA A 198 -1.94 1.27 20.43
CA ALA A 198 -0.54 1.29 20.90
C ALA A 198 0.09 -0.11 21.03
N SER A 199 -0.73 -1.16 21.22
CA SER A 199 -0.26 -2.54 21.36
C SER A 199 -0.25 -3.35 20.06
N VAL A 200 -0.72 -2.78 18.94
CA VAL A 200 -0.68 -3.43 17.62
C VAL A 200 0.22 -2.60 16.68
N PRO A 201 1.50 -2.99 16.49
CA PRO A 201 2.46 -2.25 15.66
C PRO A 201 1.97 -1.97 14.23
N GLU A 202 1.16 -2.88 13.67
CA GLU A 202 0.64 -2.78 12.31
C GLU A 202 -0.32 -1.59 12.14
N LEU A 203 -1.10 -1.24 13.18
CA LEU A 203 -2.01 -0.10 13.15
C LEU A 203 -1.26 1.24 13.25
N GLN A 204 -0.11 1.26 13.95
CA GLN A 204 0.75 2.44 14.01
C GLN A 204 1.35 2.77 12.63
N VAL A 205 1.69 1.74 11.84
CA VAL A 205 2.16 1.92 10.47
C VAL A 205 1.07 2.55 9.59
N VAL A 206 -0.18 2.09 9.71
CA VAL A 206 -1.31 2.66 8.98
C VAL A 206 -1.51 4.13 9.37
N ASP A 207 -1.42 4.48 10.66
CA ASP A 207 -1.55 5.87 11.11
C ASP A 207 -0.45 6.79 10.59
N ASN A 208 0.79 6.31 10.61
CA ASN A 208 1.92 7.07 10.05
C ASN A 208 1.69 7.33 8.55
N VAL A 209 1.39 6.29 7.78
CA VAL A 209 1.13 6.40 6.34
C VAL A 209 -0.08 7.30 6.04
N LEU A 210 -1.16 7.19 6.83
CA LEU A 210 -2.35 8.02 6.70
C LEU A 210 -2.02 9.50 6.93
N SER A 211 -1.24 9.79 7.98
CA SER A 211 -0.86 11.17 8.32
C SER A 211 0.00 11.81 7.24
N GLU A 212 0.91 11.05 6.63
CA GLU A 212 1.80 11.53 5.57
C GLU A 212 1.08 11.68 4.24
N THR A 213 0.20 10.73 3.89
CA THR A 213 -0.63 10.83 2.67
C THR A 213 -1.57 12.04 2.75
N LYS A 214 -2.06 12.37 3.96
CA LYS A 214 -2.87 13.58 4.18
C LYS A 214 -2.05 14.88 3.99
N LYS A 215 -0.76 14.89 4.37
CA LYS A 215 0.12 16.04 4.15
C LYS A 215 0.29 16.33 2.65
N LEU A 216 0.38 15.29 1.81
CA LEU A 216 0.45 15.46 0.36
C LEU A 216 -0.79 16.18 -0.20
N ASN A 217 -1.97 15.95 0.38
CA ASN A 217 -3.20 16.58 -0.08
C ASN A 217 -3.43 18.00 0.50
N GLY A 218 -3.01 18.24 1.75
CA GLY A 218 -3.22 19.51 2.46
C GLY A 218 -2.55 20.73 1.82
N SER A 219 -1.53 20.55 0.97
CA SER A 219 -0.88 21.66 0.26
C SER A 219 -1.78 22.38 -0.77
N LYS A 220 -2.98 21.87 -1.08
CA LYS A 220 -3.90 22.48 -2.07
C LYS A 220 -4.78 23.59 -1.49
N GLU A 221 -5.00 23.65 -0.17
CA GLU A 221 -5.99 24.57 0.42
C GLU A 221 -5.49 26.00 0.72
N ILE A 222 -4.19 26.29 0.66
CA ILE A 222 -3.63 27.59 1.12
C ILE A 222 -3.63 28.70 0.05
N LYS A 223 -4.24 28.52 -1.14
CA LYS A 223 -4.28 29.57 -2.19
C LYS A 223 -5.68 29.95 -2.69
N LYS A 224 -6.62 30.13 -1.78
CA LYS A 224 -7.87 30.88 -2.02
C LYS A 224 -8.02 32.03 -1.02
N GLU A 225 -7.01 32.88 -0.93
CA GLU A 225 -7.16 34.17 -0.24
C GLU A 225 -6.64 35.28 -1.17
N ASP A 226 -7.57 36.16 -1.53
CA ASP A 226 -7.43 37.48 -2.16
C ASP A 226 -6.82 37.60 -3.58
N GLY A 227 -7.72 37.48 -4.56
CA GLY A 227 -7.98 38.50 -5.58
C GLY A 227 -6.86 39.48 -5.95
N ASN A 228 -5.77 39.00 -6.55
CA ASN A 228 -4.92 39.83 -7.40
C ASN A 228 -4.29 38.97 -8.51
N PRO A 229 -4.53 39.25 -9.80
CA PRO A 229 -3.89 38.52 -10.89
C PRO A 229 -2.46 39.06 -11.07
N GLN A 230 -1.56 38.71 -10.15
CA GLN A 230 -0.14 38.80 -10.41
C GLN A 230 0.41 37.42 -10.74
N THR A 231 1.00 37.36 -11.92
CA THR A 231 1.85 36.30 -12.46
C THR A 231 2.81 35.77 -11.40
N SER A 232 2.42 34.72 -10.68
CA SER A 232 3.24 34.06 -9.68
C SER A 232 3.64 32.70 -10.21
N THR A 233 4.90 32.63 -10.63
CA THR A 233 5.67 31.44 -10.95
C THR A 233 5.35 30.28 -10.00
N GLY A 234 4.80 29.20 -10.54
CA GLY A 234 4.35 28.01 -9.82
C GLY A 234 5.47 27.11 -9.27
N ALA A 235 6.46 27.69 -8.59
CA ALA A 235 7.63 26.97 -8.06
C ALA A 235 7.65 26.83 -6.52
N VAL A 236 6.83 27.58 -5.77
CA VAL A 236 7.05 27.74 -4.30
C VAL A 236 6.28 26.73 -3.42
N VAL A 237 5.31 25.98 -3.95
CA VAL A 237 4.46 25.10 -3.11
C VAL A 237 5.09 23.71 -2.85
N LEU A 238 6.16 23.35 -3.56
CA LEU A 238 6.80 22.03 -3.44
C LEU A 238 8.04 22.02 -2.51
N ASP A 239 8.66 23.17 -2.22
CA ASP A 239 9.84 23.20 -1.34
C ASP A 239 9.53 22.74 0.10
N SER A 240 8.32 22.99 0.61
CA SER A 240 7.91 22.52 1.94
C SER A 240 7.73 20.99 2.04
N LEU A 241 7.58 20.28 0.92
CA LEU A 241 7.54 18.82 0.91
C LEU A 241 8.94 18.22 1.03
N LEU A 242 9.96 18.85 0.43
CA LEU A 242 11.35 18.37 0.43
C LEU A 242 12.07 18.56 1.77
N GLU A 243 11.72 19.60 2.55
CA GLU A 243 12.29 19.77 3.90
C GLU A 243 11.87 18.65 4.87
N SER A 244 10.74 17.98 4.62
CA SER A 244 10.28 16.86 5.47
C SER A 244 10.91 15.50 5.12
N VAL A 245 11.45 15.34 3.91
CA VAL A 245 12.07 14.09 3.43
C VAL A 245 13.55 13.98 3.83
N SER A 246 14.20 15.10 4.12
CA SER A 246 15.65 15.15 4.37
C SER A 246 16.10 14.73 5.79
N LEU A 247 15.21 14.25 6.67
CA LEU A 247 15.51 14.05 8.10
C LEU A 247 15.38 12.61 8.64
N SER A 248 15.18 11.59 7.81
CA SER A 248 15.08 10.20 8.29
C SER A 248 16.00 9.22 7.55
N THR A 249 17.31 9.50 7.57
CA THR A 249 18.35 8.49 7.30
C THR A 249 19.38 8.51 8.42
N ASN A 250 18.93 8.28 9.65
CA ASN A 250 19.81 7.82 10.71
C ASN A 250 19.48 6.36 10.97
N SER A 251 20.27 5.46 10.38
CA SER A 251 20.39 4.09 10.86
C SER A 251 21.81 3.89 11.41
N PRO A 252 21.93 3.14 12.53
CA PRO A 252 23.20 2.83 13.18
C PRO A 252 24.11 1.91 12.35
#